data_AF-A0A9X6NU86-F1
#
_entry.id   AF-A0A9X6NU86-F1
#
_cell.length_a   1.000
_cell.length_b   1.000
_cell.length_c   1.000
_cell.angle_alpha   90.00
_cell.angle_beta   90.00
_cell.angle_gamma   90.00
#
_symmetry.space_group_name_H-M   'P 1'
#
loop_
_entity.id
_entity.type
_entity.pdbx_description
1 polymer ?
#
loop_
_entity_poly.entity_id
_entity_poly.type
_entity_poly.pdbx_seq_one_letter_code
_entity_poly.pdbx_strand_id
1 'polypeptide(L)'
;MSRTKKAKESRFIFLISGLFVTGVSTYINFDDVINGRFPDVITIMSFALGINQLLMAYLSPHLFPKDERSKMILGKSMFVNYFVIFGTILLLFILTEFSDINWDAQQVLVVLTSILMLTIPTTMVIYSKII
;
A
#
# COMPACT_ATOMS: atom_id res chain seq x y z
N MET A 1 -19.10 -5.24 -23.92
CA MET A 1 -17.94 -5.95 -23.31
C MET A 1 -18.33 -6.36 -21.89
N SER A 2 -18.31 -7.65 -21.53
CA SER A 2 -18.80 -8.12 -20.22
C SER A 2 -17.95 -7.57 -19.07
N ARG A 3 -18.56 -7.28 -17.90
CA ARG A 3 -17.87 -6.78 -16.70
C ARG A 3 -16.70 -7.67 -16.26
N THR A 4 -16.84 -8.98 -16.48
CA THR A 4 -15.82 -9.99 -16.20
C THR A 4 -14.57 -9.87 -17.07
N LYS A 5 -14.69 -9.44 -18.33
CA LYS A 5 -13.53 -9.23 -19.22
C LYS A 5 -12.72 -8.02 -18.79
N LYS A 6 -13.38 -6.92 -18.40
CA LYS A 6 -12.73 -5.72 -17.85
C LYS A 6 -11.98 -6.00 -16.55
N ALA A 7 -12.57 -6.78 -15.63
CA ALA A 7 -11.88 -7.14 -14.38
C ALA A 7 -10.59 -7.94 -14.62
N LYS A 8 -10.61 -8.88 -15.58
CA LYS A 8 -9.42 -9.66 -15.94
C LYS A 8 -8.32 -8.80 -16.58
N GLU A 9 -8.69 -7.88 -17.46
CA GLU A 9 -7.78 -6.94 -18.11
C GLU A 9 -7.14 -5.98 -17.09
N SER A 10 -7.93 -5.36 -16.22
CA SER A 10 -7.42 -4.51 -15.15
C SER A 10 -6.52 -5.27 -14.18
N ARG A 11 -6.87 -6.52 -13.82
CA ARG A 11 -6.02 -7.38 -13.00
C ARG A 11 -4.65 -7.60 -13.64
N PHE A 12 -4.61 -7.87 -14.93
CA PHE A 12 -3.38 -8.12 -15.65
C PHE A 12 -2.47 -6.89 -15.71
N ILE A 13 -3.07 -5.71 -15.99
CA ILE A 13 -2.34 -4.43 -15.98
C ILE A 13 -1.72 -4.18 -14.61
N PHE A 14 -2.51 -4.27 -13.53
CA PHE A 14 -2.01 -4.06 -12.16
C PHE A 14 -0.91 -5.05 -11.75
N LEU A 15 -0.99 -6.30 -12.21
CA LEU A 15 0.00 -7.32 -11.90
C LEU A 15 1.33 -7.02 -12.57
N ILE A 16 1.32 -6.71 -13.87
CA ILE A 16 2.54 -6.38 -14.62
C ILE A 16 3.15 -5.09 -14.09
N SER A 17 2.35 -4.04 -13.96
CA SER A 17 2.84 -2.74 -13.47
C SER A 17 3.36 -2.86 -12.05
N GLY A 18 2.66 -3.59 -11.18
CA GLY A 18 3.07 -3.82 -9.80
C GLY A 18 4.38 -4.59 -9.69
N LEU A 19 4.56 -5.67 -10.46
CA LEU A 19 5.82 -6.42 -10.49
C LEU A 19 6.98 -5.57 -11.00
N PHE A 20 6.76 -4.81 -12.08
CA PHE A 20 7.78 -3.94 -12.65
C PHE A 20 8.21 -2.84 -11.67
N VAL A 21 7.24 -2.09 -11.11
CA VAL A 21 7.52 -0.99 -10.18
C VAL A 21 8.16 -1.50 -8.90
N THR A 22 7.66 -2.61 -8.33
CA THR A 22 8.25 -3.22 -7.12
C THR A 22 9.67 -3.71 -7.39
N GLY A 23 9.92 -4.36 -8.53
CA GLY A 23 11.25 -4.84 -8.89
C GLY A 23 12.26 -3.71 -9.07
N VAL A 24 11.90 -2.67 -9.83
CA VAL A 24 12.76 -1.50 -10.06
C VAL A 24 13.03 -0.75 -8.77
N SER A 25 11.99 -0.48 -7.97
CA SER A 25 12.17 0.21 -6.68
C SER A 25 13.04 -0.61 -5.73
N THR A 26 12.84 -1.93 -5.63
CA THR A 26 13.69 -2.79 -4.78
C THR A 26 15.15 -2.71 -5.21
N TYR A 27 15.42 -2.76 -6.52
CA TYR A 27 16.78 -2.67 -7.06
C TYR A 27 17.45 -1.34 -6.70
N ILE A 28 16.73 -0.21 -6.85
CA ILE A 28 17.28 1.12 -6.53
C ILE A 28 17.55 1.27 -5.04
N ASN A 29 16.65 0.80 -4.17
CA ASN A 29 16.81 0.91 -2.71
C ASN A 29 17.88 -0.06 -2.14
N PHE A 30 18.37 -1.03 -2.92
CA PHE A 30 19.21 -2.11 -2.42
C PHE A 30 20.52 -1.62 -1.78
N ASP A 31 21.18 -0.65 -2.42
CA ASP A 31 22.44 -0.10 -1.93
C ASP A 31 22.26 0.66 -0.62
N ASP A 32 21.22 1.50 -0.52
CA ASP A 32 20.96 2.27 0.70
C ASP A 32 20.61 1.38 1.89
N VAL A 33 19.81 0.34 1.67
CA VAL A 33 19.44 -0.62 2.71
C VAL A 33 20.66 -1.39 3.23
N ILE A 34 21.57 -1.83 2.35
CA ILE A 34 22.79 -2.55 2.77
C ILE A 34 23.74 -1.64 3.55
N ASN A 35 23.84 -0.37 3.15
CA ASN A 35 24.71 0.59 3.80
C ASN A 35 24.07 1.23 5.05
N GLY A 36 22.87 0.81 5.45
CA GLY A 36 22.15 1.35 6.60
C GLY A 36 21.73 2.82 6.43
N ARG A 37 21.68 3.32 5.19
CA ARG A 37 21.22 4.67 4.86
C ARG A 37 19.70 4.64 4.67
N PHE A 38 19.05 5.72 5.07
CA PHE A 38 17.63 5.88 4.76
C PHE A 38 17.48 6.03 3.24
N PRO A 39 16.72 5.16 2.58
CA PRO A 39 16.58 5.24 1.13
C PRO A 39 15.84 6.50 0.70
N ASP A 40 16.09 6.94 -0.54
CA ASP A 40 15.47 8.14 -1.08
C ASP A 40 13.94 8.14 -0.94
N VAL A 41 13.38 9.31 -0.64
CA VAL A 41 11.95 9.54 -0.44
C VAL A 41 11.11 8.96 -1.58
N ILE A 42 11.53 9.23 -2.83
CA ILE A 42 10.80 8.81 -4.03
C ILE A 42 10.86 7.29 -4.21
N THR A 43 11.97 6.65 -3.83
CA THR A 43 12.19 5.21 -4.07
C THR A 43 11.39 4.37 -3.08
N ILE A 44 11.23 4.83 -1.83
CA ILE A 44 10.35 4.21 -0.82
C ILE A 44 8.88 4.33 -1.24
N MET A 45 8.44 5.52 -1.66
CA MET A 45 7.05 5.70 -2.12
C MET A 45 6.76 4.85 -3.36
N SER A 46 7.73 4.75 -4.27
CA SER A 46 7.61 3.90 -5.47
C SER A 46 7.48 2.42 -5.09
N PHE A 47 8.18 1.96 -4.06
CA PHE A 47 8.05 0.61 -3.55
C PHE A 47 6.65 0.34 -2.95
N ALA A 48 6.15 1.26 -2.11
CA ALA A 48 4.79 1.16 -1.57
C ALA A 48 3.73 1.18 -2.68
N LEU A 49 3.91 2.01 -3.71
CA LEU A 49 3.06 2.02 -4.90
C LEU A 49 3.07 0.70 -5.66
N GLY A 50 4.25 0.08 -5.84
CA GLY A 50 4.38 -1.23 -6.48
C GLY A 50 3.60 -2.31 -5.74
N ILE A 51 3.75 -2.39 -4.41
CA ILE A 51 2.99 -3.33 -3.57
C ILE A 51 1.48 -3.04 -3.63
N ASN A 52 1.08 -1.77 -3.56
CA ASN A 52 -0.32 -1.37 -3.69
C ASN A 52 -0.92 -1.87 -5.01
N GLN A 53 -0.21 -1.75 -6.12
CA GLN A 53 -0.65 -2.28 -7.41
C GLN A 53 -0.82 -3.81 -7.39
N LEU A 54 0.09 -4.55 -6.74
CA LEU A 54 -0.05 -6.00 -6.56
C LEU A 54 -1.29 -6.37 -5.73
N LEU A 55 -1.57 -5.63 -4.66
CA LEU A 55 -2.79 -5.81 -3.87
C LEU A 55 -4.04 -5.50 -4.70
N MET A 56 -4.01 -4.46 -5.52
CA MET A 56 -5.10 -4.12 -6.45
C MET A 56 -5.28 -5.18 -7.54
N ALA A 57 -4.22 -5.84 -8.00
CA ALA A 57 -4.32 -6.96 -8.93
C ALA A 57 -5.12 -8.12 -8.31
N TYR A 58 -4.92 -8.40 -7.01
CA TYR A 58 -5.70 -9.38 -6.27
C TYR A 58 -7.14 -8.94 -6.02
N LEU A 59 -7.36 -7.66 -5.70
CA LEU A 59 -8.68 -7.10 -5.40
C LEU A 59 -9.55 -6.87 -6.62
N SER A 60 -8.94 -6.65 -7.79
CA SER A 60 -9.61 -6.42 -9.06
C SER A 60 -10.82 -7.37 -9.29
N PRO A 61 -10.70 -8.70 -9.27
CA PRO A 61 -11.84 -9.60 -9.47
C PRO A 61 -12.97 -9.45 -8.44
N HIS A 62 -12.68 -8.94 -7.23
CA HIS A 62 -13.65 -8.77 -6.15
C HIS A 62 -14.32 -7.38 -6.14
N LEU A 63 -13.63 -6.35 -6.65
CA LEU A 63 -14.11 -4.96 -6.67
C LEU A 63 -14.83 -4.58 -7.96
N PHE A 64 -14.37 -5.07 -9.12
CA PHE A 64 -14.92 -4.67 -10.42
C PHE A 64 -16.34 -5.16 -10.76
N PRO A 65 -16.85 -6.28 -10.20
CA PRO A 65 -18.26 -6.64 -10.38
C PRO A 65 -19.22 -5.54 -9.90
N LYS A 66 -18.76 -4.70 -8.94
CA LYS A 66 -19.51 -3.59 -8.31
C LYS A 66 -20.81 -4.05 -7.64
N ASP A 67 -20.77 -5.23 -7.06
CA ASP A 67 -21.92 -5.84 -6.38
C ASP A 67 -21.98 -5.35 -4.92
N GLU A 68 -23.00 -5.76 -4.18
CA GLU A 68 -23.15 -5.40 -2.75
C GLU A 68 -21.94 -5.82 -1.91
N ARG A 69 -21.37 -7.00 -2.19
CA ARG A 69 -20.15 -7.48 -1.54
C ARG A 69 -18.99 -6.50 -1.71
N SER A 70 -18.81 -5.95 -2.92
CA SER A 70 -17.76 -4.97 -3.21
C SER A 70 -17.94 -3.69 -2.38
N LYS A 71 -19.18 -3.20 -2.23
CA LYS A 71 -19.50 -2.03 -1.40
C LYS A 71 -19.24 -2.30 0.08
N MET A 72 -19.59 -3.49 0.56
CA MET A 72 -19.38 -3.89 1.96
C MET A 72 -17.89 -3.99 2.31
N ILE A 73 -17.07 -4.55 1.41
CA ILE A 73 -15.61 -4.59 1.56
C ILE A 73 -15.05 -3.18 1.66
N LEU A 74 -15.41 -2.28 0.73
CA LEU A 74 -14.96 -0.89 0.74
C LEU A 74 -15.34 -0.16 2.04
N GLY A 75 -16.61 -0.27 2.46
CA GLY A 75 -17.12 0.40 3.67
C GLY A 75 -16.41 -0.07 4.95
N LYS A 76 -16.29 -1.38 5.16
CA LYS A 76 -15.59 -1.92 6.34
C LYS A 76 -14.10 -1.59 6.34
N SER A 77 -13.46 -1.62 5.17
CA SER A 77 -12.04 -1.28 5.04
C SER A 77 -11.78 0.18 5.40
N MET A 78 -12.63 1.11 4.96
CA MET A 78 -12.50 2.54 5.33
C MET A 78 -12.63 2.76 6.84
N PHE A 79 -13.56 2.07 7.51
CA PHE A 79 -13.75 2.19 8.95
C PHE A 79 -12.52 1.71 9.74
N VAL A 80 -11.96 0.56 9.40
CA VAL A 80 -10.74 0.06 10.05
C VAL A 80 -9.56 0.97 9.77
N ASN A 81 -9.43 1.46 8.53
CA ASN A 81 -8.32 2.31 8.15
C ASN A 81 -8.28 3.63 8.95
N TYR A 82 -9.43 4.14 9.41
CA TYR A 82 -9.47 5.26 10.35
C TYR A 82 -8.63 4.96 11.62
N PHE A 83 -8.84 3.81 12.26
CA PHE A 83 -8.08 3.42 13.45
C PHE A 83 -6.61 3.18 13.14
N VAL A 84 -6.29 2.63 11.97
CA VAL A 84 -4.90 2.41 11.57
C VAL A 84 -4.17 3.74 11.33
N ILE A 85 -4.82 4.75 10.75
CA ILE A 85 -4.24 6.10 10.61
C ILE A 85 -3.86 6.65 11.98
N PHE A 86 -4.81 6.64 12.93
CA PHE A 86 -4.56 7.12 14.28
C PHE A 86 -3.45 6.34 14.99
N GLY A 87 -3.48 5.01 14.90
CA GLY A 87 -2.43 4.16 15.48
C GLY A 87 -1.05 4.41 14.86
N THR A 88 -0.98 4.63 13.54
CA THR A 88 0.27 4.91 12.84
C THR A 88 0.84 6.27 13.23
N ILE A 89 0.00 7.30 13.32
CA ILE A 89 0.44 8.63 13.75
C ILE A 89 0.99 8.56 15.18
N LEU A 90 0.27 7.91 16.10
CA LEU A 90 0.70 7.76 17.48
C LEU A 90 2.04 6.99 17.57
N LEU A 91 2.17 5.91 16.80
CA LEU A 91 3.39 5.12 16.72
C LEU A 91 4.58 5.94 16.17
N LEU A 92 4.35 6.79 15.17
CA LEU A 92 5.39 7.68 14.63
C LEU A 92 5.82 8.73 15.66
N PHE A 93 4.89 9.32 16.43
CA PHE A 93 5.23 10.25 17.51
C PHE A 93 6.14 9.60 18.55
N ILE A 94 5.80 8.38 18.99
CA ILE A 94 6.64 7.62 19.92
C ILE A 94 8.01 7.34 19.30
N LEU A 95 8.07 6.89 18.05
CA LEU A 95 9.36 6.64 17.39
C LEU A 95 10.23 7.89 17.28
N THR A 96 9.65 9.05 16.98
CA THR A 96 10.42 10.29 16.86
C THR A 96 10.91 10.83 18.19
N GLU A 97 10.19 10.60 19.30
CA GLU A 97 10.63 11.06 20.63
C GLU A 97 11.59 10.09 21.33
N PHE A 98 11.43 8.78 21.12
CA PHE A 98 12.18 7.74 21.83
C PHE A 98 13.34 7.15 21.03
N SER A 99 13.49 7.46 19.75
CA SER A 99 14.66 7.03 18.99
C SER A 99 15.78 8.06 19.08
N ASP A 100 17.01 7.60 19.31
CA ASP A 100 18.23 8.41 19.15
C ASP A 100 18.50 8.79 17.68
N ILE A 101 17.57 8.47 16.79
CA ILE A 101 17.66 8.71 15.35
C ILE A 101 16.98 10.05 15.08
N ASN A 102 17.74 11.01 14.56
CA ASN A 102 17.17 12.27 14.08
C ASN A 102 16.53 12.04 12.71
N TRP A 103 15.24 11.70 12.70
CA TRP A 103 14.47 11.57 11.47
C TRP A 103 14.16 12.95 10.89
N ASP A 104 14.39 13.12 9.59
CA ASP A 104 13.94 14.32 8.90
C ASP A 104 12.41 14.31 8.70
N ALA A 105 11.80 15.49 8.71
CA ALA A 105 10.35 15.63 8.56
C ALA A 105 9.84 15.00 7.25
N GLN A 106 10.62 15.05 6.16
CA GLN A 106 10.24 14.40 4.91
C GLN A 106 10.25 12.87 5.04
N GLN A 107 11.21 12.29 5.76
CA GLN A 107 11.31 10.85 5.97
C GLN A 107 10.09 10.33 6.74
N VAL A 108 9.67 11.03 7.79
CA VAL A 108 8.48 10.69 8.58
C VAL A 108 7.21 10.76 7.73
N LEU A 109 7.04 11.82 6.94
CA LEU A 109 5.88 11.99 6.06
C LEU A 109 5.80 10.92 4.98
N VAL A 110 6.95 10.49 4.44
CA VAL A 110 7.03 9.43 3.44
C VAL A 110 6.65 8.09 4.02
N VAL A 111 7.16 7.76 5.21
CA VAL A 111 6.77 6.51 5.90
C VAL A 111 5.29 6.52 6.21
N LEU A 112 4.75 7.62 6.73
CA LEU A 112 3.31 7.75 6.97
C LEU A 112 2.53 7.52 5.68
N THR A 113 2.88 8.22 4.59
CA THR A 113 2.19 8.13 3.31
C THR A 113 2.24 6.71 2.74
N SER A 114 3.39 6.04 2.81
CA SER A 114 3.57 4.66 2.39
C SER A 114 2.68 3.69 3.18
N ILE A 115 2.62 3.86 4.52
CA ILE A 115 1.74 3.04 5.36
C ILE A 115 0.28 3.25 4.98
N LEU A 116 -0.16 4.49 4.81
CA LEU A 116 -1.54 4.79 4.44
C LEU A 116 -1.92 4.24 3.06
N MET A 117 -1.00 4.33 2.10
CA MET A 117 -1.18 3.75 0.76
C MET A 117 -1.37 2.24 0.80
N LEU A 118 -0.66 1.53 1.68
CA LEU A 118 -0.72 0.08 1.80
C LEU A 118 -1.90 -0.40 2.66
N THR A 119 -2.31 0.37 3.65
CA THR A 119 -3.30 -0.10 4.64
C THR A 119 -4.69 -0.26 4.02
N ILE A 120 -5.14 0.69 3.19
CA ILE A 120 -6.44 0.64 2.51
C ILE A 120 -6.59 -0.63 1.66
N PRO A 121 -5.71 -0.91 0.67
CA PRO A 121 -5.82 -2.12 -0.12
C PRO A 121 -5.56 -3.39 0.73
N THR A 122 -4.68 -3.36 1.73
CA THR A 122 -4.44 -4.53 2.59
C THR A 122 -5.68 -4.92 3.39
N THR A 123 -6.35 -3.94 4.00
CA THR A 123 -7.61 -4.18 4.74
C THR A 123 -8.71 -4.69 3.81
N MET A 124 -8.79 -4.18 2.57
CA MET A 124 -9.69 -4.72 1.56
C MET A 124 -9.37 -6.18 1.21
N VAL A 125 -8.09 -6.55 1.10
CA VAL A 125 -7.70 -7.95 0.86
C VAL A 125 -8.16 -8.84 2.00
N ILE A 126 -7.99 -8.42 3.25
CA ILE A 126 -8.44 -9.16 4.43
C ILE A 126 -9.97 -9.35 4.37
N TYR A 127 -10.73 -8.29 4.15
CA TYR A 127 -12.19 -8.40 4.07
C TYR A 127 -12.69 -9.19 2.87
N SER A 128 -11.96 -9.19 1.75
CA SER A 128 -12.33 -9.99 0.57
C SER A 128 -12.28 -11.50 0.82
N LYS A 129 -11.51 -11.93 1.82
CA LYS A 129 -11.40 -13.34 2.27
C LYS A 129 -12.42 -13.68 3.36
N ILE A 130 -12.81 -12.71 4.18
CA ILE A 130 -13.73 -12.93 5.31
C ILE A 130 -15.20 -12.92 4.86
N ILE A 131 -15.54 -12.02 3.93
CA ILE A 131 -16.89 -11.83 3.36
C ILE A 131 -16.95 -12.58 2.05
#